data_AF-A0A959KA31-F1
#
_entry.id   AF-A0A959KA31-F1
#
_cell.length_a   1.000
_cell.length_b   1.000
_cell.length_c   1.000
_cell.angle_alpha   90.00
_cell.angle_beta   90.00
_cell.angle_gamma   90.00
#
_symmetry.space_group_name_H-M   'P 1'
#
loop_
_entity.id
_entity.type
_entity.pdbx_description
1 polymer ?
#
loop_
_entity_poly.entity_id
_entity_poly.type
_entity_poly.pdbx_seq_one_letter_code
_entity_poly.pdbx_strand_id
1 'polypeptide(L)' 'MRRKIWRLTIGLVLLLLLLTFTPFVIPMGAHHPHLFGIPYTMWMGFAEALILLALTYLGTKVHPGRDE' A
#
# COMPACT_ATOMS: atom_id res chain seq x y z
N MET A 1 17.24 -3.83 16.12
CA MET A 1 16.30 -4.41 15.12
C MET A 1 15.25 -3.39 14.63
N ARG A 2 14.63 -2.62 15.53
CA ARG A 2 13.60 -1.60 15.22
C ARG A 2 13.94 -0.64 14.07
N ARG A 3 15.15 -0.04 14.05
CA ARG A 3 15.60 0.83 12.92
C ARG A 3 15.61 0.13 11.55
N LYS A 4 15.93 -1.17 11.48
CA LYS A 4 15.92 -1.93 10.22
C LYS A 4 14.48 -2.15 9.75
N ILE A 5 13.57 -2.50 10.67
CA ILE A 5 12.15 -2.69 10.37
C ILE A 5 11.48 -1.37 9.97
N TRP A 6 11.85 -0.27 10.62
CA TRP A 6 11.42 1.08 10.22
C TRP A 6 11.85 1.43 8.79
N ARG A 7 13.13 1.24 8.45
CA ARG A 7 13.62 1.46 7.07
C ARG A 7 12.95 0.54 6.06
N LEU A 8 12.67 -0.71 6.42
CA LEU A 8 11.92 -1.65 5.59
C LEU A 8 10.48 -1.17 5.37
N THR A 9 9.82 -0.66 6.41
CA THR A 9 8.45 -0.11 6.34
C THR A 9 8.40 1.08 5.38
N ILE A 10 9.37 2.00 5.48
CA ILE A 10 9.50 3.12 4.53
C ILE A 10 9.69 2.61 3.11
N GLY A 11 10.59 1.63 2.92
CA GLY A 11 10.84 1.05 1.59
C GLY A 11 9.59 0.39 0.99
N LEU A 12 8.80 -0.32 1.79
CA LEU A 12 7.54 -0.92 1.35
C LEU A 12 6.48 0.12 0.98
N VAL A 13 6.37 1.22 1.74
CA VAL A 13 5.45 2.33 1.41
C VAL A 13 5.83 2.97 0.08
N LEU A 14 7.13 3.23 -0.14
CA LEU A 14 7.62 3.79 -1.41
C LEU A 14 7.39 2.83 -2.58
N LEU A 15 7.64 1.54 -2.38
CA LEU A 15 7.39 0.53 -3.40
C LEU A 15 5.90 0.46 -3.76
N LEU A 16 5.01 0.49 -2.75
CA LEU A 16 3.57 0.46 -2.96
C LEU A 16 3.12 1.69 -3.76
N LEU A 17 3.59 2.89 -3.40
CA LEU A 17 3.32 4.13 -4.14
C LEU A 17 3.71 4.03 -5.61
N LEU A 18 4.86 3.43 -5.91
CA LEU A 18 5.29 3.22 -7.29
C LEU A 18 4.36 2.22 -8.01
N LEU A 19 3.97 1.15 -7.32
CA LEU A 19 3.11 0.10 -7.87
C LEU A 19 1.71 0.63 -8.21
N THR A 20 1.19 1.59 -7.45
CA THR A 20 -0.13 2.20 -7.64
C THR A 20 -0.30 2.79 -9.03
N PHE A 21 0.73 3.41 -9.58
CA PHE A 21 0.68 4.02 -10.92
C PHE A 21 1.01 3.05 -12.04
N THR A 22 1.25 1.77 -11.74
CA THR A 22 1.51 0.78 -12.76
C THR A 22 0.21 0.20 -13.34
N PRO A 23 0.25 -0.35 -14.57
CA PRO A 23 -0.89 -1.03 -15.18
C PRO A 23 -1.45 -2.20 -14.36
N PHE A 24 -0.68 -2.69 -13.38
CA PHE A 24 -1.10 -3.74 -12.46
C PHE A 24 -2.25 -3.30 -11.54
N VAL A 25 -2.19 -2.06 -11.04
CA VAL A 25 -3.21 -1.45 -10.17
C VAL A 25 -4.22 -0.64 -11.01
N ILE A 26 -3.72 0.14 -11.98
CA ILE A 26 -4.53 0.99 -12.86
C ILE A 26 -4.44 0.45 -14.29
N PRO A 27 -5.29 -0.53 -14.67
CA PRO A 27 -5.28 -1.04 -16.03
C PRO A 27 -5.63 0.05 -17.05
N MET A 28 -4.87 0.12 -18.14
CA MET A 28 -5.10 1.07 -19.22
C MET A 28 -6.21 0.58 -20.15
N GLY A 29 -7.26 1.38 -20.32
CA GLY A 29 -8.24 1.20 -21.39
C GLY A 29 -9.28 0.10 -21.20
N ALA A 30 -9.33 -0.59 -20.05
CA ALA A 30 -10.34 -1.62 -19.77
C ALA A 30 -10.96 -1.43 -18.37
N HIS A 31 -12.29 -1.22 -18.33
CA HIS A 31 -13.08 -1.24 -17.10
C HIS A 31 -13.52 -2.65 -16.67
N HIS A 32 -13.31 -3.65 -17.52
CA HIS A 32 -13.54 -5.05 -17.23
C HIS A 32 -12.23 -5.70 -16.75
N PRO A 33 -12.25 -6.54 -15.70
CA PRO A 33 -13.40 -7.19 -15.09
C PRO A 33 -14.02 -6.40 -13.92
N HIS A 34 -15.33 -6.58 -13.74
CA HIS A 34 -16.04 -6.16 -12.54
C HIS A 34 -16.13 -7.35 -11.58
N LEU A 35 -15.73 -7.16 -10.33
CA LEU A 35 -15.89 -8.13 -9.26
C LEU A 35 -17.02 -7.63 -8.36
N PHE A 36 -18.06 -8.45 -8.20
CA PHE A 36 -19.27 -8.06 -7.45
C PHE A 36 -19.93 -6.76 -7.95
N GLY A 37 -19.86 -6.50 -9.25
CA GLY A 37 -20.37 -5.26 -9.86
C GLY A 37 -19.46 -4.03 -9.70
N ILE A 38 -18.40 -4.13 -8.89
CA ILE A 38 -17.43 -3.06 -8.65
C ILE A 38 -16.23 -3.21 -9.61
N PRO A 39 -15.77 -2.13 -10.25
CA PRO A 39 -14.60 -2.17 -11.13
C PRO A 39 -13.34 -2.67 -10.41
N TYR A 40 -12.52 -3.47 -11.09
CA TYR A 40 -11.25 -3.98 -10.55
C TYR A 40 -10.35 -2.87 -9.96
N THR A 41 -10.22 -1.73 -10.65
CA THR A 41 -9.41 -0.58 -10.19
C THR A 41 -9.86 -0.09 -8.81
N MET A 42 -11.16 -0.17 -8.52
CA MET A 42 -11.73 0.26 -7.25
C MET A 42 -11.39 -0.72 -6.13
N TRP A 43 -11.47 -2.03 -6.41
CA TRP A 43 -10.99 -3.08 -5.49
C TRP A 43 -9.50 -2.95 -5.18
N MET A 44 -8.70 -2.66 -6.21
CA MET A 44 -7.28 -2.42 -6.03
C MET A 44 -7.00 -1.19 -5.16
N GLY A 45 -7.76 -0.11 -5.33
CA GLY A 45 -7.69 1.06 -4.44
C GLY A 45 -8.07 0.73 -2.99
N PHE A 46 -9.08 -0.11 -2.74
CA PHE A 46 -9.41 -0.56 -1.39
C PHE A 46 -8.28 -1.40 -0.77
N ALA A 47 -7.71 -2.33 -1.54
CA ALA A 47 -6.59 -3.16 -1.10
C ALA A 47 -5.37 -2.31 -0.77
N GLU A 48 -5.03 -1.35 -1.63
CA GLU A 48 -3.94 -0.41 -1.42
C GLU A 48 -4.13 0.41 -0.14
N ALA A 49 -5.32 0.99 0.06
CA ALA A 49 -5.63 1.76 1.26
C ALA A 49 -5.48 0.91 2.54
N LEU A 50 -5.92 -0.35 2.50
CA LEU A 50 -5.81 -1.27 3.64
C LEU A 50 -4.34 -1.64 3.94
N ILE A 51 -3.53 -1.85 2.89
CA ILE A 51 -2.09 -2.10 3.03
C ILE A 51 -1.40 -0.86 3.61
N LEU A 52 -1.71 0.34 3.11
CA LEU A 52 -1.17 1.60 3.63
C LEU A 52 -1.55 1.80 5.10
N LEU A 53 -2.78 1.47 5.48
CA LEU A 53 -3.21 1.53 6.88
C LEU A 53 -2.39 0.58 7.76
N ALA A 54 -2.20 -0.67 7.32
CA ALA A 54 -1.39 -1.65 8.04
C ALA A 54 0.09 -1.23 8.16
N LEU A 55 0.67 -0.70 7.08
CA LEU A 55 2.04 -0.19 7.06
C LEU A 55 2.20 1.04 7.96
N THR A 56 1.23 1.96 7.94
CA THR A 56 1.21 3.13 8.82
C THR A 56 1.15 2.70 10.28
N TYR A 57 0.22 1.81 10.63
CA TYR A 57 0.11 1.28 11.99
C TYR A 57 1.40 0.59 12.44
N LEU A 58 1.99 -0.27 11.60
CA LEU A 58 3.27 -0.91 11.88
C LEU A 58 4.38 0.13 12.05
N GLY A 59 4.41 1.13 11.18
CA GLY A 59 5.30 2.29 11.22
C GLY A 59 5.26 2.99 12.57
N THR A 60 4.07 3.30 13.09
CA THR A 60 3.95 3.92 14.42
C THR A 60 4.49 3.04 15.55
N LYS A 61 4.37 1.72 15.43
CA LYS A 61 4.90 0.76 16.43
C LYS A 61 6.40 0.57 16.35
N VAL A 62 7.01 0.74 15.19
CA VAL A 62 8.45 0.52 14.98
C VAL A 62 9.24 1.82 14.85
N HIS A 63 8.55 2.96 14.94
CA HIS A 63 9.14 4.30 14.88
C HIS A 63 10.25 4.43 15.93
N PRO A 64 11.48 4.79 15.52
CA PRO A 64 12.64 4.79 16.41
C PRO A 64 12.59 5.86 17.51
N GLY A 65 11.88 6.97 17.31
CA GLY A 65 11.67 8.02 18.31
C GLY A 65 10.40 7.84 19.16
N ARG A 66 9.92 6.60 19.34
CA ARG A 66 8.80 6.30 20.26
C ARG A 66 9.25 6.16 21.72
N ASP A 67 10.53 5.91 21.92
CA ASP A 67 11.14 5.67 23.24
C ASP A 67 12.07 6.83 23.66
N GLU A 68 12.05 7.95 22.91
CA GLU A 68 12.66 9.25 23.25
C GLU A 68 11.57 10.16 23.82
#